data_AF-A0A7H1KNQ3-F1
#
_entry.id   AF-A0A7H1KNQ3-F1
#
_cell.length_a   1.000
_cell.length_b   1.000
_cell.length_c   1.000
_cell.angle_alpha   90.00
_cell.angle_beta   90.00
_cell.angle_gamma   90.00
#
_symmetry.space_group_name_H-M   'P 1'
#
loop_
_entity.id
_entity.type
_entity.pdbx_description
1 polymer ?
#
loop_
_entity_poly.entity_id
_entity_poly.type
_entity_poly.pdbx_seq_one_letter_code
_entity_poly.pdbx_strand_id
1 'polypeptide(L)'
;MDEWQVDLNMPDIGGMFTMGMTGICSTLIGIAEIAYMMMILTTAYETNGKDWLLELLYAEAYTEEITYVLVASILLLVSAIVFLLTTSITLIELYMIRKGRSPHIKTVFTMFLLGLVLLALTMVSTIVIKQYGVEMFGLIR
;
A
#
# COMPACT_ATOMS: atom_id res chain seq x y z
N MET A 1 41.31 -3.50 -36.46
CA MET A 1 41.79 -4.13 -35.21
C MET A 1 40.96 -3.51 -34.10
N ASP A 2 39.80 -4.10 -33.81
CA ASP A 2 38.92 -3.67 -32.69
C ASP A 2 38.23 -4.92 -32.08
N GLU A 3 38.96 -6.03 -32.00
CA GLU A 3 38.45 -7.32 -31.48
C GLU A 3 38.55 -7.41 -29.95
N TRP A 4 38.92 -6.31 -29.28
CA TRP A 4 39.26 -6.27 -27.86
C TRP A 4 38.41 -5.31 -27.01
N GLN A 5 37.26 -4.85 -27.52
CA GLN A 5 36.26 -4.25 -26.65
C GLN A 5 35.47 -5.38 -25.97
N VAL A 6 36.06 -5.92 -24.88
CA VAL A 6 35.28 -6.69 -23.92
C VAL A 6 34.35 -5.69 -23.25
N ASP A 7 33.15 -5.56 -23.80
CA ASP A 7 32.06 -4.77 -23.23
C ASP A 7 31.61 -5.50 -21.96
N LEU A 8 32.34 -5.26 -20.87
CA LEU A 8 31.94 -5.62 -19.52
C LEU A 8 30.76 -4.71 -19.18
N ASN A 9 29.57 -5.10 -19.66
CA ASN A 9 28.30 -4.58 -19.19
C ASN A 9 28.16 -5.02 -17.73
N MET A 10 28.90 -4.35 -16.83
CA MET A 10 28.81 -4.56 -15.40
C MET A 10 27.38 -4.18 -15.01
N PRO A 11 26.59 -5.12 -14.47
CA PRO A 11 25.25 -4.80 -14.03
C PRO A 11 25.35 -3.69 -12.99
N ASP A 12 24.46 -2.70 -13.07
CA ASP A 12 24.39 -1.60 -12.11
C ASP A 12 24.04 -2.13 -10.71
N ILE A 13 25.08 -2.48 -9.94
CA ILE A 13 24.98 -3.06 -8.60
C ILE A 13 24.18 -2.13 -7.66
N GLY A 14 24.35 -0.81 -7.80
CA GLY A 14 23.64 0.18 -7.00
C GLY A 14 22.14 0.21 -7.32
N GLY A 15 21.80 0.18 -8.61
CA GLY A 15 20.42 0.06 -9.07
C GLY A 15 19.75 -1.23 -8.63
N MET A 16 20.46 -2.37 -8.73
CA MET A 16 19.98 -3.67 -8.26
C MET A 16 19.72 -3.70 -6.75
N PHE A 17 20.65 -3.17 -5.95
CA PHE A 17 20.49 -3.09 -4.51
C PHE A 17 19.28 -2.23 -4.12
N THR A 18 19.15 -1.07 -4.76
CA THR A 18 18.05 -0.14 -4.50
C THR A 18 16.70 -0.77 -4.86
N MET A 19 16.59 -1.41 -6.03
CA MET A 19 15.39 -2.15 -6.43
C MET A 19 15.07 -3.29 -5.46
N GLY A 20 16.07 -4.04 -5.02
CA GLY A 20 15.90 -5.10 -4.02
C GLY A 20 15.30 -4.56 -2.73
N MET A 21 15.85 -3.45 -2.21
CA MET A 21 15.34 -2.80 -1.01
C MET A 21 13.91 -2.27 -1.21
N THR A 22 13.61 -1.64 -2.35
CA THR A 22 12.25 -1.17 -2.66
C THR A 22 11.25 -2.33 -2.68
N GLY A 23 11.60 -3.48 -3.25
CA GLY A 23 10.74 -4.67 -3.24
C GLY A 23 10.51 -5.23 -1.83
N ILE A 24 11.55 -5.29 -1.01
CA ILE A 24 11.45 -5.74 0.39
C ILE A 24 10.55 -4.78 1.19
N CYS A 25 10.82 -3.47 1.12
CA CYS A 25 10.01 -2.46 1.81
C CYS A 25 8.55 -2.50 1.36
N SER A 26 8.29 -2.60 0.05
CA SER A 26 6.92 -2.69 -0.49
C SER A 26 6.19 -3.91 0.08
N THR A 27 6.86 -5.06 0.13
CA THR A 27 6.26 -6.29 0.69
C THR A 27 5.93 -6.13 2.17
N LEU A 28 6.84 -5.57 2.96
CA LEU A 28 6.62 -5.34 4.39
C LEU A 28 5.46 -4.37 4.63
N ILE A 29 5.40 -3.28 3.88
CA ILE A 29 4.32 -2.29 3.99
C ILE A 29 2.98 -2.91 3.58
N GLY A 30 2.93 -3.62 2.45
CA GLY A 30 1.69 -4.27 1.99
C GLY A 30 1.14 -5.29 3.00
N ILE A 31 2.02 -6.10 3.61
CA ILE A 31 1.61 -7.04 4.67
C ILE A 31 1.12 -6.27 5.91
N ALA A 32 1.82 -5.21 6.31
CA ALA A 32 1.45 -4.40 7.47
C ALA A 32 0.09 -3.72 7.28
N GLU A 33 -0.21 -3.22 6.08
CA GLU A 33 -1.51 -2.61 5.76
C GLU A 33 -2.65 -3.62 5.81
N ILE A 34 -2.46 -4.84 5.31
CA ILE A 34 -3.45 -5.92 5.43
C ILE A 34 -3.68 -6.30 6.90
N ALA A 35 -2.61 -6.44 7.68
CA ALA A 35 -2.72 -6.74 9.10
C ALA A 35 -3.45 -5.63 9.86
N TYR A 36 -3.15 -4.37 9.55
CA TYR A 36 -3.80 -3.22 10.16
C TYR A 36 -5.29 -3.12 9.77
N MET A 37 -5.62 -3.39 8.51
CA MET A 37 -7.01 -3.50 8.04
C MET A 37 -7.79 -4.56 8.82
N MET A 38 -7.21 -5.76 8.99
CA MET A 38 -7.84 -6.83 9.76
C MET A 38 -8.06 -6.42 11.22
N MET A 39 -7.07 -5.78 11.84
CA MET A 39 -7.20 -5.27 13.20
C MET A 39 -8.36 -4.27 13.33
N ILE A 40 -8.48 -3.30 12.42
CA ILE A 40 -9.60 -2.34 12.43
C ILE A 40 -10.95 -3.07 12.33
N LEU A 41 -11.08 -4.01 11.39
CA LEU A 41 -12.32 -4.75 11.19
C LEU A 41 -12.69 -5.62 12.40
N THR A 42 -11.72 -6.32 12.99
CA THR A 42 -11.95 -7.14 14.17
C THR A 42 -12.31 -6.30 15.39
N THR A 43 -11.62 -5.18 15.64
CA THR A 43 -11.96 -4.29 16.75
C THR A 43 -13.34 -3.67 16.58
N ALA A 44 -13.72 -3.26 15.37
CA ALA A 44 -15.07 -2.75 15.10
C ALA A 44 -16.14 -3.83 15.32
N TYR A 45 -15.87 -5.07 14.92
CA TYR A 45 -16.75 -6.22 15.17
C TYR A 45 -16.90 -6.53 16.66
N GLU A 46 -15.81 -6.53 17.44
CA GLU A 46 -15.87 -6.77 18.89
C GLU A 46 -16.64 -5.68 19.64
N THR A 47 -16.58 -4.44 19.14
CA THR A 47 -17.25 -3.28 19.77
C THR A 47 -18.73 -3.22 19.43
N ASN A 48 -19.10 -3.44 18.16
CA ASN A 48 -20.46 -3.22 17.66
C ASN A 48 -21.27 -4.51 17.47
N GLY A 49 -20.63 -5.69 17.61
CA GLY A 49 -21.28 -6.99 17.49
C GLY A 49 -21.56 -7.40 16.04
N LYS A 50 -22.29 -8.52 15.90
CA LYS A 50 -22.50 -9.20 14.61
C LYS A 50 -23.41 -8.46 13.64
N ASP A 51 -24.35 -7.66 14.16
CA ASP A 51 -25.32 -6.94 13.34
C ASP A 51 -24.66 -5.79 12.56
N TRP A 52 -23.58 -5.22 13.11
CA TRP A 52 -22.77 -4.20 12.45
C TRP A 52 -22.16 -4.65 11.12
N LEU A 53 -21.74 -5.92 11.00
CA LEU A 53 -21.22 -6.47 9.73
C LEU A 53 -22.31 -6.55 8.65
N LEU A 54 -23.56 -6.83 9.06
CA LEU A 54 -24.70 -6.88 8.16
C LEU A 54 -25.10 -5.47 7.73
N GLU A 55 -25.05 -4.50 8.64
CA GLU A 55 -25.23 -3.07 8.31
C GLU A 55 -24.13 -2.58 7.36
N LEU A 56 -22.88 -2.99 7.56
CA LEU A 56 -21.79 -2.63 6.66
C LEU A 56 -22.01 -3.13 5.22
N LEU A 57 -22.70 -4.26 5.05
CA LEU A 57 -22.97 -4.87 3.74
C LEU A 57 -24.29 -4.41 3.10
N TYR A 58 -25.29 -4.05 3.91
CA TYR A 58 -26.69 -3.85 3.45
C TYR A 58 -27.33 -2.53 3.89
N ALA A 59 -26.63 -1.63 4.58
CA ALA A 59 -27.24 -0.37 5.04
C ALA A 59 -27.60 0.57 3.88
N GLU A 60 -28.84 1.05 3.87
CA GLU A 60 -29.27 2.16 3.00
C GLU A 60 -28.65 3.51 3.40
N ALA A 61 -28.22 3.64 4.66
CA ALA A 61 -27.50 4.81 5.17
C ALA A 61 -26.39 4.36 6.15
N TYR A 62 -25.14 4.76 5.86
CA TYR A 62 -24.01 4.41 6.70
C TYR A 62 -23.88 5.38 7.89
N THR A 63 -23.70 4.84 9.09
CA THR A 63 -23.28 5.63 10.25
C THR A 63 -21.84 6.11 10.06
N GLU A 64 -21.44 7.17 10.78
CA GLU A 64 -20.09 7.73 10.65
C GLU A 64 -18.99 6.73 10.99
N GLU A 65 -19.23 5.88 11.98
CA GLU A 65 -18.30 4.82 12.37
C GLU A 65 -18.14 3.74 11.29
N ILE A 66 -19.25 3.30 10.67
CA ILE A 66 -19.20 2.37 9.55
C ILE A 66 -18.48 3.01 8.36
N THR A 67 -18.75 4.29 8.08
CA THR A 67 -18.10 5.04 7.00
C THR A 67 -16.60 5.16 7.24
N TYR A 68 -16.16 5.45 8.47
CA TYR A 68 -14.76 5.49 8.85
C TYR A 68 -14.07 4.14 8.61
N VAL A 69 -14.63 3.06 9.16
CA VAL A 69 -14.03 1.73 9.04
C VAL A 69 -13.97 1.30 7.59
N LEU A 70 -15.04 1.50 6.82
CA LEU A 70 -15.11 1.15 5.41
C LEU A 70 -14.07 1.92 4.59
N VAL A 71 -14.01 3.26 4.72
CA VAL A 71 -13.08 4.11 3.96
C VAL A 71 -11.63 3.81 4.31
N ALA A 72 -11.31 3.68 5.60
CA ALA A 72 -9.95 3.36 6.04
C ALA A 72 -9.52 1.97 5.55
N SER A 73 -10.38 0.95 5.68
CA SER A 73 -10.08 -0.40 5.22
C SER A 73 -9.93 -0.50 3.71
N ILE A 74 -10.76 0.19 2.92
CA ILE A 74 -10.64 0.20 1.45
C ILE A 74 -9.35 0.91 1.01
N LEU A 75 -9.03 2.06 1.60
CA LEU A 75 -7.80 2.79 1.26
C LEU A 75 -6.54 1.98 1.61
N LEU A 76 -6.52 1.32 2.78
CA LEU A 76 -5.45 0.38 3.15
C LEU A 76 -5.34 -0.78 2.17
N LEU A 77 -6.48 -1.36 1.75
CA LEU A 77 -6.49 -2.47 0.81
C LEU A 77 -5.94 -2.06 -0.57
N VAL A 78 -6.38 -0.91 -1.09
CA VAL A 78 -5.92 -0.39 -2.38
C VAL A 78 -4.41 -0.08 -2.32
N SER A 79 -3.95 0.55 -1.24
CA SER A 79 -2.52 0.79 -1.00
C SER A 79 -1.73 -0.53 -0.97
N ALA A 80 -2.24 -1.55 -0.28
CA ALA A 80 -1.57 -2.83 -0.12
C ALA A 80 -1.42 -3.55 -1.46
N ILE A 81 -2.47 -3.49 -2.29
CA ILE A 81 -2.43 -4.02 -3.66
C ILE A 81 -1.34 -3.32 -4.47
N VAL A 82 -1.25 -1.98 -4.40
CA VAL A 82 -0.21 -1.22 -5.11
C VAL A 82 1.19 -1.62 -4.64
N PHE A 83 1.41 -1.79 -3.34
CA PHE A 83 2.69 -2.26 -2.82
C PHE A 83 3.04 -3.70 -3.24
N LEU A 84 2.06 -4.61 -3.25
CA LEU A 84 2.27 -5.99 -3.72
C LEU A 84 2.54 -6.07 -5.24
N LEU A 85 1.86 -5.22 -6.02
CA LEU A 85 2.15 -5.07 -7.45
C LEU A 85 3.54 -4.49 -7.68
N THR A 86 3.94 -3.50 -6.87
CA THR A 86 5.28 -2.91 -6.90
C THR A 86 6.32 -4.00 -6.67
N THR A 87 6.17 -4.85 -5.63
CA THR A 87 7.03 -6.01 -5.37
C THR A 87 7.11 -6.94 -6.58
N SER A 88 5.97 -7.29 -7.16
CA SER A 88 5.90 -8.21 -8.31
C SER A 88 6.68 -7.67 -9.51
N ILE A 89 6.51 -6.38 -9.82
CA ILE A 89 7.24 -5.72 -10.90
C ILE A 89 8.73 -5.59 -10.56
N THR A 90 9.07 -5.36 -9.29
CA THR A 90 10.48 -5.32 -8.85
C THR A 90 11.19 -6.65 -9.09
N LEU A 91 10.52 -7.77 -8.78
CA LEU A 91 11.07 -9.11 -9.01
C LEU A 91 11.27 -9.39 -10.51
N ILE A 92 10.33 -8.97 -11.36
CA ILE A 92 10.43 -9.10 -12.82
C ILE A 92 11.63 -8.30 -13.35
N GLU A 93 11.76 -7.04 -12.92
CA GLU A 93 12.86 -6.16 -13.35
C GLU A 93 14.22 -6.68 -12.84
N LEU A 94 14.33 -7.13 -11.59
CA LEU A 94 15.55 -7.76 -11.07
C LEU A 94 15.94 -9.02 -11.87
N TYR A 95 14.94 -9.83 -12.25
CA TYR A 95 15.18 -10.99 -13.11
C TYR A 95 15.64 -10.59 -14.52
N MET A 96 15.14 -9.48 -15.07
CA MET A 96 15.57 -8.92 -16.36
C MET A 96 16.99 -8.37 -16.32
N ILE A 97 17.40 -7.71 -15.23
CA ILE A 97 18.78 -7.25 -15.03
C ILE A 97 19.74 -8.45 -15.02
N ARG A 98 19.36 -9.54 -14.33
CA ARG A 98 20.14 -10.78 -14.33
C ARG A 98 20.33 -11.37 -15.74
N LYS A 99 19.40 -11.10 -16.67
CA LYS A 99 19.50 -11.48 -18.09
C LYS A 99 20.25 -10.45 -18.95
N GLY A 100 20.82 -9.40 -18.37
CA GLY A 100 21.59 -8.37 -19.08
C GLY A 100 20.74 -7.33 -19.81
N ARG A 101 19.44 -7.18 -19.47
CA ARG A 101 18.58 -6.13 -20.01
C ARG A 101 18.59 -4.89 -19.12
N SER A 102 18.43 -3.70 -19.72
CA SER A 102 18.35 -2.45 -18.96
C SER A 102 17.07 -2.41 -18.11
N PRO A 103 17.16 -2.12 -16.81
CA PRO A 103 15.98 -2.07 -15.95
C PRO A 103 15.17 -0.78 -16.10
N HIS A 104 13.84 -0.90 -15.97
CA HIS A 104 12.94 0.25 -15.88
C HIS A 104 12.80 0.74 -14.43
N ILE A 105 13.89 1.21 -13.83
CA ILE A 105 13.96 1.67 -12.43
C ILE A 105 12.90 2.74 -12.13
N LYS A 106 12.69 3.68 -13.07
CA LYS A 106 11.71 4.76 -12.93
C LYS A 106 10.29 4.24 -12.70
N THR A 107 9.89 3.15 -13.34
CA THR A 107 8.54 2.57 -13.21
C THR A 107 8.31 2.05 -11.80
N VAL A 108 9.27 1.28 -11.26
CA VAL A 108 9.22 0.74 -9.90
C VAL A 108 9.13 1.88 -8.88
N PHE A 109 9.99 2.89 -9.00
CA PHE A 109 9.99 4.03 -8.09
C PHE A 109 8.70 4.84 -8.14
N THR A 110 8.12 5.01 -9.34
CA THR A 110 6.85 5.73 -9.50
C THR A 110 5.71 4.98 -8.82
N MET A 111 5.65 3.65 -8.98
CA MET A 111 4.64 2.83 -8.28
C MET A 111 4.83 2.82 -6.77
N PHE A 112 6.07 2.75 -6.30
CA PHE A 112 6.38 2.85 -4.88
C PHE A 112 5.93 4.19 -4.29
N LEU A 113 6.21 5.29 -4.99
CA LEU A 113 5.78 6.63 -4.58
C LEU A 113 4.26 6.77 -4.61
N LEU A 114 3.59 6.20 -5.60
CA LEU A 114 2.13 6.13 -5.65
C LEU A 114 1.56 5.40 -4.43
N GLY A 115 2.15 4.27 -4.03
CA GLY A 115 1.79 3.55 -2.81
C GLY A 115 1.96 4.41 -1.56
N LEU A 116 3.08 5.13 -1.43
CA LEU A 116 3.31 6.05 -0.31
C LEU A 116 2.29 7.20 -0.27
N VAL A 117 1.89 7.74 -1.42
CA VAL A 117 0.85 8.77 -1.50
C VAL A 117 -0.49 8.22 -1.05
N LEU A 118 -0.86 7.01 -1.47
CA LEU A 118 -2.07 6.34 -1.01
C LEU A 118 -2.04 6.11 0.50
N LEU A 119 -0.95 5.60 1.05
CA LEU A 119 -0.78 5.43 2.49
C LEU A 119 -0.90 6.78 3.24
N ALA A 120 -0.31 7.85 2.72
CA ALA A 120 -0.44 9.18 3.31
C ALA A 120 -1.90 9.67 3.28
N LEU A 121 -2.60 9.47 2.16
CA LEU A 121 -4.03 9.77 2.05
C LEU A 121 -4.87 8.95 3.04
N THR A 122 -4.53 7.69 3.27
CA THR A 122 -5.16 6.86 4.31
C THR A 122 -4.98 7.49 5.68
N MET A 123 -3.76 7.89 6.04
CA MET A 123 -3.50 8.53 7.34
C MET A 123 -4.25 9.85 7.49
N VAL A 124 -4.23 10.71 6.46
CA VAL A 124 -4.96 11.99 6.48
C VAL A 124 -6.46 11.76 6.59
N SER A 125 -7.02 10.83 5.81
CA SER A 125 -8.45 10.50 5.86
C SER A 125 -8.85 9.99 7.25
N THR A 126 -8.00 9.15 7.85
CA THR A 126 -8.21 8.62 9.20
C THR A 126 -8.23 9.75 10.24
N ILE A 127 -7.29 10.70 10.16
CA ILE A 127 -7.21 11.85 11.08
C ILE A 127 -8.40 12.78 10.88
N VAL A 128 -8.74 13.11 9.63
CA VAL A 128 -9.85 14.01 9.29
C VAL A 128 -11.17 13.42 9.81
N ILE A 129 -11.46 12.15 9.54
CA ILE A 129 -12.71 11.54 10.01
C ILE A 129 -12.74 11.49 11.54
N LYS A 130 -11.61 11.20 12.19
CA LYS A 130 -11.53 11.20 13.66
C LYS A 130 -11.69 12.59 14.28
N GLN A 131 -11.15 13.65 13.67
CA GLN A 131 -11.25 15.02 14.20
C GLN A 131 -12.60 15.66 13.85
N TYR A 132 -13.02 15.57 12.59
CA TYR A 132 -14.25 16.21 12.12
C TYR A 132 -15.51 15.41 12.42
N GLY A 133 -15.44 14.09 12.64
CA GLY A 133 -16.55 13.34 13.24
C GLY A 133 -16.83 13.79 14.68
N VAL A 134 -15.80 14.24 15.40
CA VAL A 134 -15.96 14.79 16.77
C VAL A 134 -16.46 16.24 16.73
N GLU A 135 -16.03 17.06 15.77
CA GLU A 135 -16.39 18.50 15.71
C GLU A 135 -17.69 18.82 14.94
N MET A 136 -18.10 18.06 13.93
CA MET A 136 -19.31 18.38 13.14
C MET A 136 -20.62 17.88 13.76
N PHE A 137 -20.60 16.83 14.60
CA PHE A 137 -21.83 16.21 15.12
C PHE A 137 -21.88 16.01 16.64
N GLY A 138 -20.97 16.67 17.38
CA GLY A 138 -21.15 17.04 18.78
C GLY A 138 -21.81 16.01 19.69
N LEU A 139 -21.23 14.82 19.86
CA LEU A 139 -21.61 13.89 20.93
C LEU A 139 -20.40 13.03 21.36
N ILE A 140 -19.53 13.63 22.18
CA ILE A 140 -18.90 12.89 23.27
C ILE A 140 -19.54 13.39 24.55
N ARG A 141 -20.42 12.58 25.12
CA ARG A 141 -20.58 12.49 26.57
C ARG A 141 -20.65 11.03 26.96
#